data_AF-A0A951SFA8-F1
#
_entry.id   AF-A0A951SFA8-F1
#
_cell.length_a   1.000
_cell.length_b   1.000
_cell.length_c   1.000
_cell.angle_alpha   90.00
_cell.angle_beta   90.00
_cell.angle_gamma   90.00
#
_symmetry.space_group_name_H-M   'P 1'
#
loop_
_entity.id
_entity.type
_entity.pdbx_description
1 polymer ?
#
loop_
_entity_poly.entity_id
_entity_poly.type
_entity_poly.pdbx_seq_one_letter_code
_entity_poly.pdbx_strand_id
1 'polypeptide(L)'
;MMSIEEASIRFQVTQVDLAAWVRRQWVKPLREGETWYFDDCDLARLQLICDLRELEVGDEALPLVLSLLDQLYATRAALARYRHLLDQLPESTLRELEKVLRGDHG
;
A
#
# COMPACT_ATOMS: atom_id res chain seq x y z
N MET A 1 7.02 15.40 2.31
CA MET A 1 5.79 15.57 1.50
C MET A 1 6.17 16.31 0.23
N MET A 2 5.56 15.95 -0.89
CA MET A 2 5.81 16.51 -2.23
C MET A 2 4.51 17.12 -2.78
N SER A 3 4.55 18.30 -3.39
CA SER A 3 3.33 18.92 -3.93
C SER A 3 2.85 18.24 -5.23
N ILE A 4 1.62 18.54 -5.67
CA ILE A 4 1.10 18.06 -6.96
C ILE A 4 1.93 18.57 -8.15
N GLU A 5 2.46 19.79 -8.11
CA GLU A 5 3.33 20.31 -9.16
C GLU A 5 4.64 19.54 -9.23
N GLU A 6 5.26 19.30 -8.08
CA GLU A 6 6.52 18.54 -7.98
C GLU A 6 6.34 17.09 -8.42
N ALA A 7 5.25 16.44 -8.01
CA ALA A 7 4.92 15.08 -8.42
C ALA A 7 4.68 14.99 -9.93
N SER A 8 3.97 15.96 -10.52
CA SER A 8 3.73 16.04 -11.96
C SER A 8 5.05 16.07 -12.76
N ILE A 9 6.00 16.87 -12.30
CA ILE A 9 7.34 16.97 -12.92
C ILE A 9 8.12 15.66 -12.76
N ARG A 10 8.16 15.12 -11.53
CA ARG A 10 8.95 13.93 -11.21
C ARG A 10 8.52 12.69 -12.00
N PHE A 11 7.23 12.45 -12.08
CA PHE A 11 6.66 11.27 -12.74
C PHE A 11 6.32 11.52 -14.22
N GLN A 12 6.57 12.73 -14.74
CA GLN A 12 6.27 13.12 -16.12
C GLN A 12 4.80 12.87 -16.50
N VAL A 13 3.88 13.11 -15.55
CA VAL A 13 2.43 12.98 -15.73
C VAL A 13 1.75 14.33 -15.55
N THR A 14 0.58 14.51 -16.16
CA THR A 14 -0.13 15.79 -16.01
C THR A 14 -0.78 15.90 -14.63
N GLN A 15 -0.97 17.14 -14.14
CA GLN A 15 -1.75 17.36 -12.92
C GLN A 15 -3.21 16.88 -13.07
N VAL A 16 -3.74 16.83 -14.29
CA VAL A 16 -5.07 16.29 -14.59
C VAL A 16 -5.12 14.78 -14.33
N ASP A 17 -4.07 14.06 -14.72
CA ASP A 17 -3.93 12.62 -14.45
C ASP A 17 -3.83 12.36 -12.95
N LEU A 18 -2.95 13.10 -12.25
CA LEU A 18 -2.83 13.01 -10.79
C LEU A 18 -4.18 13.29 -10.11
N ALA A 19 -4.90 14.32 -10.55
CA ALA A 19 -6.24 14.62 -10.04
C ALA A 19 -7.27 13.53 -10.33
N ALA A 20 -7.17 12.85 -11.48
CA ALA A 20 -8.00 11.70 -11.78
C ALA A 20 -7.68 10.53 -10.86
N TRP A 21 -6.40 10.25 -10.60
CA TRP A 21 -5.96 9.17 -9.73
C TRP A 21 -6.37 9.39 -8.28
N VAL A 22 -6.27 10.63 -7.78
CA VAL A 22 -6.78 11.00 -6.46
C VAL A 22 -8.29 10.83 -6.37
N ARG A 23 -9.05 11.30 -7.38
CA ARG A 23 -10.52 11.12 -7.44
C ARG A 23 -10.94 9.65 -7.50
N ARG A 24 -10.18 8.81 -8.20
CA ARG A 24 -10.38 7.35 -8.28
C ARG A 24 -9.88 6.62 -7.02
N GLN A 25 -9.35 7.35 -6.03
CA GLN A 25 -8.74 6.81 -4.81
C GLN A 25 -7.54 5.88 -5.05
N TRP A 26 -6.91 5.98 -6.22
CA TRP A 26 -5.70 5.24 -6.52
C TRP A 26 -4.52 5.76 -5.71
N VAL A 27 -4.51 7.05 -5.37
CA VAL A 27 -3.51 7.65 -4.47
C VAL A 27 -4.26 8.54 -3.48
N LYS A 28 -3.78 8.66 -2.24
CA LYS A 28 -4.52 9.32 -1.16
C LYS A 28 -3.67 10.40 -0.48
N PRO A 29 -3.23 11.42 -1.24
CA PRO A 29 -2.41 12.49 -0.69
C PRO A 29 -3.19 13.30 0.34
N LEU A 30 -2.45 13.97 1.21
CA LEU A 30 -3.01 14.97 2.11
C LEU A 30 -3.45 16.19 1.29
N ARG A 31 -4.64 16.73 1.60
CA ARG A 31 -5.10 17.99 1.02
C ARG A 31 -4.89 19.12 2.03
N GLU A 32 -4.12 20.12 1.66
CA GLU A 32 -3.93 21.35 2.44
C GLU A 32 -4.32 22.55 1.58
N GLY A 33 -5.41 23.22 1.97
CA GLY A 33 -6.00 24.31 1.17
C GLY A 33 -6.49 23.81 -0.19
N GLU A 34 -5.91 24.39 -1.25
CA GLU A 34 -6.21 24.05 -2.65
C GLU A 34 -5.19 23.07 -3.27
N THR A 35 -4.17 22.65 -2.52
CA THR A 35 -3.07 21.81 -3.02
C THR A 35 -3.09 20.41 -2.40
N TRP A 36 -2.55 19.43 -3.12
CA TRP A 36 -2.28 18.08 -2.60
C TRP A 36 -0.80 17.87 -2.32
N TYR A 37 -0.54 17.17 -1.23
CA TYR A 37 0.78 16.80 -0.74
C TYR A 37 0.88 15.28 -0.60
N PHE A 38 1.81 14.70 -1.35
CA PHE A 38 2.07 13.27 -1.45
C PHE A 38 3.15 12.87 -0.44
N ASP A 39 2.90 11.84 0.36
CA ASP A 39 3.90 11.24 1.25
C ASP A 39 4.69 10.12 0.54
N ASP A 40 5.62 9.47 1.25
CA ASP A 40 6.45 8.41 0.66
C ASP A 40 5.62 7.19 0.19
N CYS A 41 4.49 6.91 0.85
CA CYS A 41 3.59 5.83 0.44
C CYS A 41 2.85 6.19 -0.85
N ASP A 42 2.38 7.43 -0.94
CA ASP A 42 1.76 7.96 -2.15
C ASP A 42 2.74 7.99 -3.32
N LEU A 43 3.99 8.43 -3.10
CA LEU A 43 5.03 8.45 -4.13
C LEU A 43 5.38 7.05 -4.64
N ALA A 44 5.47 6.06 -3.75
CA ALA A 44 5.67 4.66 -4.14
C ALA A 44 4.49 4.14 -4.98
N ARG A 45 3.26 4.54 -4.64
CA ARG A 45 2.07 4.16 -5.39
C ARG A 45 1.98 4.86 -6.75
N LEU A 46 2.39 6.13 -6.85
CA LEU A 46 2.52 6.86 -8.11
C LEU A 46 3.52 6.19 -9.04
N GLN A 47 4.69 5.80 -8.53
CA GLN A 47 5.69 5.07 -9.32
C GLN A 47 5.09 3.79 -9.91
N LEU A 48 4.44 2.99 -9.07
CA LEU A 48 3.80 1.75 -9.49
C LEU A 48 2.74 1.98 -10.59
N ILE A 49 1.89 3.00 -10.45
CA ILE A 49 0.88 3.31 -11.48
C ILE A 49 1.56 3.67 -12.80
N CYS A 50 2.68 4.41 -12.77
CA CYS A 50 3.46 4.73 -13.96
C CYS A 50 4.06 3.46 -14.57
N ASP A 51 4.69 2.60 -13.77
CA ASP A 51 5.27 1.33 -14.21
C ASP A 51 4.22 0.43 -14.88
N LEU A 52 3.01 0.36 -14.31
CA LEU A 52 1.91 -0.43 -14.88
C LEU A 52 1.42 0.16 -16.21
N ARG A 53 1.37 1.49 -16.34
CA ARG A 53 1.02 2.15 -17.61
C ARG A 53 2.08 1.92 -18.69
N GLU A 54 3.36 1.89 -18.33
CA GLU A 54 4.45 1.53 -19.26
C GLU A 54 4.34 0.09 -19.76
N LEU A 55 3.78 -0.81 -18.94
CA LEU A 55 3.45 -2.19 -19.31
C LEU A 55 2.11 -2.33 -20.07
N GLU A 56 1.54 -1.21 -20.54
CA GLU A 56 0.25 -1.16 -21.25
C GLU A 56 -0.93 -1.75 -20.45
N VAL A 57 -0.85 -1.76 -19.12
CA VAL A 57 -1.98 -2.14 -18.27
C VAL A 57 -3.06 -1.07 -18.40
N GLY A 58 -4.20 -1.46 -18.95
CA GLY A 58 -5.34 -0.57 -19.14
C GLY A 58 -5.86 0.02 -17.82
N ASP A 59 -6.40 1.23 -17.91
CA ASP A 59 -7.01 1.97 -16.80
C ASP A 59 -8.11 1.16 -16.07
N GLU A 60 -8.76 0.23 -16.78
CA GLU A 60 -9.78 -0.68 -16.28
C GLU A 60 -9.22 -1.80 -15.39
N ALA A 61 -7.96 -2.21 -15.64
CA ALA A 61 -7.28 -3.25 -14.88
C ALA A 61 -6.52 -2.68 -13.66
N LEU A 62 -6.11 -1.41 -13.72
CA LEU A 62 -5.39 -0.74 -12.64
C LEU A 62 -6.09 -0.86 -11.26
N PRO A 63 -7.41 -0.62 -11.11
CA PRO A 63 -8.09 -0.76 -9.82
C PRO A 63 -7.93 -2.16 -9.21
N LEU A 64 -8.01 -3.21 -10.05
CA LEU A 64 -7.87 -4.58 -9.58
C LEU A 64 -6.43 -4.84 -9.11
N VAL A 65 -5.43 -4.47 -9.89
CA VAL A 65 -4.01 -4.64 -9.52
C VAL A 65 -3.67 -3.88 -8.23
N LEU A 66 -4.11 -2.63 -8.13
CA LEU A 66 -3.93 -1.83 -6.92
C LEU A 66 -4.60 -2.46 -5.70
N SER A 67 -5.82 -2.99 -5.86
CA SER A 67 -6.53 -3.67 -4.77
C SER A 67 -5.81 -4.95 -4.30
N LEU A 68 -5.22 -5.72 -5.21
CA LEU A 68 -4.46 -6.93 -4.88
C LEU A 68 -3.17 -6.58 -4.12
N LEU A 69 -2.50 -5.49 -4.51
CA LEU A 69 -1.32 -5.01 -3.81
C LEU A 69 -1.68 -4.48 -2.43
N ASP A 70 -2.77 -3.73 -2.30
CA ASP A 70 -3.29 -3.29 -1.00
C ASP A 70 -3.61 -4.48 -0.08
N GLN A 71 -4.24 -5.53 -0.60
CA GLN A 71 -4.50 -6.77 0.14
C GLN A 71 -3.20 -7.47 0.56
N LEU A 72 -2.19 -7.53 -0.31
CA LEU A 72 -0.89 -8.11 0.01
C LEU A 72 -0.17 -7.30 1.10
N TYR A 73 -0.14 -5.98 1.01
CA TYR A 73 0.45 -5.12 2.03
C TYR A 73 -0.29 -5.24 3.37
N ALA A 74 -1.62 -5.27 3.35
CA ALA A 74 -2.43 -5.47 4.55
C ALA A 74 -2.13 -6.83 5.22
N THR A 75 -1.97 -7.88 4.41
CA THR A 75 -1.61 -9.22 4.88
C THR A 75 -0.21 -9.24 5.49
N ARG A 76 0.79 -8.65 4.81
CA ARG A 76 2.16 -8.53 5.32
C ARG A 76 2.20 -7.74 6.63
N ALA A 77 1.43 -6.66 6.73
CA ALA A 77 1.32 -5.86 7.95
C ALA A 77 0.65 -6.64 9.09
N ALA A 78 -0.41 -7.41 8.79
CA ALA A 78 -1.06 -8.27 9.78
C ALA A 78 -0.08 -9.33 10.32
N LEU A 79 0.65 -10.01 9.45
CA LEU A 79 1.68 -10.98 9.85
C LEU A 79 2.79 -10.34 10.69
N ALA A 80 3.24 -9.13 10.34
CA ALA A 80 4.22 -8.40 11.13
C ALA A 80 3.70 -8.05 12.53
N ARG A 81 2.42 -7.63 12.65
CA ARG A 81 1.77 -7.39 13.95
C ARG A 81 1.66 -8.66 14.78
N TYR A 82 1.23 -9.78 14.18
CA TYR A 82 1.18 -11.06 14.88
C TYR A 82 2.55 -11.49 15.38
N ARG A 83 3.58 -11.40 14.55
CA ARG A 83 4.97 -11.69 14.97
C ARG A 83 5.39 -10.81 16.16
N HIS A 84 5.14 -9.51 16.09
CA HIS A 84 5.47 -8.60 17.18
C HIS A 84 4.73 -8.92 18.50
N LEU A 85 3.49 -9.41 18.43
CA LEU A 85 2.76 -9.88 19.60
C LEU A 85 3.36 -11.19 20.15
N LEU A 86 3.67 -12.14 19.27
CA LEU A 86 4.32 -13.40 19.65
C LEU A 86 5.67 -13.16 20.35
N ASP A 87 6.47 -12.21 19.86
CA ASP A 87 7.76 -11.84 20.45
C ASP A 87 7.63 -11.26 21.88
N GLN A 88 6.45 -10.76 22.24
CA GLN A 88 6.15 -10.21 23.57
C GLN A 88 5.46 -11.22 24.50
N LEU A 89 5.11 -12.40 24.01
CA LEU A 89 4.47 -13.42 24.84
C LEU A 89 5.48 -14.03 25.82
N PRO A 90 5.06 -14.32 27.06
CA PRO A 90 5.84 -15.14 27.96
C PRO A 90 6.16 -16.51 27.34
N GLU A 91 7.36 -17.01 27.62
CA GLU A 91 7.85 -18.25 27.03
C GLU A 91 6.99 -19.47 27.40
N SER A 92 6.25 -19.42 28.52
CA SER A 92 5.26 -20.43 28.90
C SER A 92 4.09 -20.51 27.92
N THR A 93 3.61 -19.37 27.42
CA THR A 93 2.50 -19.30 26.46
C THR A 93 2.95 -19.72 25.06
N LEU A 94 4.17 -19.37 24.66
CA LEU A 94 4.75 -19.83 23.39
C LEU A 94 4.89 -21.36 23.36
N ARG A 95 5.34 -21.98 24.46
CA ARG A 95 5.41 -23.45 24.57
C ARG A 95 4.03 -24.12 24.47
N GLU A 96 2.98 -23.47 24.95
CA GLU A 96 1.61 -23.98 24.84
C GLU A 96 1.08 -23.84 23.41
N LEU A 97 1.33 -22.70 22.76
CA LEU A 97 1.04 -22.47 21.34
C LEU A 97 1.75 -23.45 20.41
N GLU A 98 3.04 -23.73 20.64
CA GLU A 98 3.79 -24.72 19.86
C GLU A 98 3.20 -26.13 20.00
N LYS A 99 2.70 -26.50 21.18
CA LYS A 99 2.02 -27.79 21.39
C LYS A 99 0.70 -27.87 20.61
N VAL A 100 -0.07 -26.78 20.56
CA VAL A 100 -1.34 -26.71 19.80
C VAL A 100 -1.08 -26.74 18.29
N LEU A 101 -0.08 -25.99 17.81
CA LEU A 101 0.24 -25.91 16.37
C LEU A 101 0.93 -27.18 15.83
N ARG A 102 1.72 -27.89 16.65
CA ARG A 102 2.28 -29.20 16.28
C ARG A 102 1.29 -30.36 16.48
N GLY A 103 0.27 -30.16 17.32
CA GLY A 103 -0.87 -31.06 17.45
C GLY A 103 -1.91 -30.71 16.40
N ASP A 104 -1.59 -30.93 15.13
CA ASP A 104 -2.52 -30.61 14.07
C ASP A 104 -3.79 -31.48 14.15
N HIS A 105 -4.88 -30.81 13.78
CA HIS A 105 -6.24 -31.25 13.54
C HIS A 105 -6.43 -32.78 13.39
N GLY A 106 -6.94 -33.41 14.46
CA GLY A 106 -7.66 -34.68 14.39
C GLY A 106 -9.16 -34.42 14.24
#